data_AF-A0A9D7K4A2-F1
#
_entry.id   AF-A0A9D7K4A2-F1
#
_cell.length_a   1.000
_cell.length_b   1.000
_cell.length_c   1.000
_cell.angle_alpha   90.00
_cell.angle_beta   90.00
_cell.angle_gamma   90.00
#
_symmetry.space_group_name_H-M   'P 1'
#
loop_
_entity.id
_entity.type
_entity.pdbx_description
1 polymer ?
#
loop_
_entity_poly.entity_id
_entity_poly.type
_entity_poly.pdbx_seq_one_letter_code
_entity_poly.pdbx_strand_id
1 'polypeptide(L)' 'MYTTDIIKEIKSLPLKQRIIVLEETLKSIKNDEIKLSLEQAADELHKEYTTDKELTAFTALDFEEFYETK' A
#
# COMPACT_ATOMS: atom_id res chain seq x y z
N MET A 1 29.18 -4.04 -4.98
CA MET A 1 28.56 -5.39 -5.02
C MET A 1 27.75 -5.47 -6.29
N TYR A 2 28.13 -6.35 -7.20
CA TYR A 2 27.31 -6.62 -8.38
C TYR A 2 26.26 -7.68 -8.04
N THR A 3 25.12 -7.66 -8.74
CA THR A 3 24.07 -8.68 -8.60
C THR A 3 24.60 -10.10 -8.80
N THR A 4 25.64 -10.25 -9.63
CA THR A 4 26.37 -11.51 -9.85
C THR A 4 27.06 -12.03 -8.59
N ASP A 5 27.58 -11.14 -7.74
CA ASP A 5 28.27 -11.52 -6.51
C ASP A 5 27.28 -12.04 -5.46
N ILE A 6 26.13 -11.37 -5.35
CA ILE A 6 25.03 -11.77 -4.45
C ILE A 6 24.48 -13.15 -4.85
N ILE A 7 24.28 -13.39 -6.16
CA ILE A 7 23.82 -14.69 -6.66
C ILE A 7 24.84 -15.79 -6.34
N LYS A 8 26.14 -15.48 -6.43
CA LYS A 8 27.21 -16.43 -6.12
C LYS A 8 27.23 -16.78 -4.62
N GLU A 9 27.05 -15.80 -3.75
CA GLU A 9 26.91 -16.01 -2.31
C GLU A 9 25.66 -16.83 -1.96
N ILE A 10 24.49 -16.51 -2.53
CA ILE A 10 23.28 -17.30 -2.28
C ILE A 10 23.48 -18.75 -2.71
N LYS A 11 24.18 -18.99 -3.82
CA LYS A 11 24.49 -20.35 -4.30
C LYS A 11 25.45 -21.11 -3.38
N SER A 12 26.36 -20.43 -2.69
CA SER A 12 27.31 -21.06 -1.76
C SER A 12 26.66 -21.44 -0.41
N LEU A 13 25.46 -20.95 -0.12
CA LEU A 13 24.72 -21.29 1.10
C LEU A 13 24.24 -22.76 1.11
N PRO A 14 24.15 -23.38 2.29
CA PRO A 14 23.49 -24.68 2.47
C PRO A 14 22.04 -24.66 1.97
N LEU A 15 21.54 -25.81 1.49
CA LEU A 15 20.20 -25.93 0.90
C LEU A 15 19.10 -25.32 1.78
N LYS A 16 19.13 -25.58 3.09
CA LYS A 16 18.15 -25.04 4.06
C LYS A 16 18.13 -23.50 4.08
N GLN A 17 19.30 -22.87 4.00
CA GLN A 17 19.39 -21.40 3.99
C GLN A 17 18.92 -20.80 2.67
N ARG A 18 19.18 -21.49 1.55
CA ARG A 18 18.66 -21.07 0.23
C ARG A 18 17.13 -21.11 0.18
N ILE A 19 16.51 -22.09 0.83
CA ILE A 19 15.04 -22.16 0.94
C ILE A 19 14.50 -20.96 1.73
N ILE A 20 15.13 -20.59 2.85
CA ILE A 20 14.71 -19.42 3.64
C ILE A 20 14.79 -18.13 2.82
N VAL A 21 15.88 -17.93 2.06
CA VAL A 21 16.02 -16.77 1.17
C VAL A 21 14.91 -16.74 0.12
N LEU A 22 14.56 -17.90 -0.43
CA LEU A 22 13.48 -18.01 -1.43
C LEU A 22 12.10 -17.69 -0.82
N GLU A 23 11.81 -18.15 0.39
CA GLU A 23 10.57 -17.85 1.11
C GLU A 23 10.44 -16.35 1.42
N GLU A 24 11.49 -15.73 1.96
CA GLU A 24 11.48 -14.31 2.31
C GLU A 24 11.39 -13.42 1.05
N THR A 25 12.05 -13.80 -0.04
CA THR A 25 11.94 -13.08 -1.32
C THR A 25 10.52 -13.17 -1.90
N LEU A 26 9.90 -14.35 -1.90
CA LEU A 26 8.50 -14.51 -2.31
C LEU A 26 7.55 -13.67 -1.44
N LYS A 27 7.77 -13.67 -0.13
CA LYS A 27 6.97 -12.89 0.82
C LYS A 27 7.11 -11.39 0.60
N SER A 28 8.32 -10.91 0.29
CA SER A 28 8.56 -9.51 -0.06
C SER A 28 7.78 -9.10 -1.30
N ILE A 29 7.87 -9.89 -2.38
CA ILE A 29 7.17 -9.62 -3.65
C ILE A 29 5.66 -9.52 -3.41
N LYS A 30 5.10 -10.48 -2.66
CA LYS A 30 3.66 -10.48 -2.34
C LYS A 30 3.24 -9.28 -1.49
N ASN A 31 4.08 -8.86 -0.55
CA ASN A 31 3.79 -7.69 0.28
C ASN A 31 3.83 -6.39 -0.52
N ASP A 32 4.77 -6.27 -1.47
CA ASP A 32 4.88 -5.09 -2.33
C ASP A 32 3.68 -4.99 -3.27
N GLU A 33 3.20 -6.12 -3.80
CA GLU A 33 1.95 -6.18 -4.59
C GLU A 33 0.73 -5.74 -3.77
N ILE A 34 0.59 -6.22 -2.53
CA ILE A 34 -0.51 -5.82 -1.64
C ILE A 34 -0.44 -4.32 -1.30
N LYS A 35 0.75 -3.79 -1.02
CA LYS A 35 0.94 -2.36 -0.76
C LYS A 35 0.55 -1.52 -1.97
N LEU A 36 0.99 -1.90 -3.16
CA LEU A 36 0.64 -1.21 -4.40
C LEU A 36 -0.88 -1.20 -4.62
N SER A 37 -1.55 -2.33 -4.37
CA SER A 37 -3.01 -2.43 -4.48
C SER A 37 -3.75 -1.54 -3.46
N LEU A 38 -3.25 -1.44 -2.23
CA LEU A 38 -3.83 -0.57 -1.19
C LEU A 38 -3.62 0.91 -1.51
N GLU A 39 -2.43 1.28 -1.99
CA GLU A 39 -2.13 2.65 -2.41
C GLU A 39 -3.03 3.08 -3.57
N GLN A 40 -3.17 2.23 -4.59
CA GLN A 40 -4.09 2.47 -5.70
C GLN A 40 -5.54 2.63 -5.25
N ALA A 41 -6.02 1.75 -4.37
CA ALA A 41 -7.37 1.85 -3.84
C ALA A 41 -7.58 3.13 -3.00
N ALA A 42 -6.58 3.54 -2.22
CA ALA A 42 -6.62 4.77 -1.44
C ALA A 42 -6.66 6.01 -2.34
N ASP A 43 -5.85 6.04 -3.41
CA ASP A 43 -5.84 7.12 -4.38
C ASP A 43 -7.17 7.23 -5.15
N GLU A 44 -7.74 6.09 -5.56
CA GLU A 44 -9.04 6.04 -6.22
C GLU A 44 -10.15 6.55 -5.30
N LEU A 45 -10.18 6.08 -4.05
CA LEU A 45 -11.15 6.53 -3.04
C LEU A 45 -11.01 8.03 -2.76
N HIS A 46 -9.77 8.54 -2.63
CA HIS A 46 -9.54 9.96 -2.38
C HIS A 46 -10.00 10.83 -3.56
N LYS A 47 -9.76 10.38 -4.79
CA LYS A 47 -10.21 11.06 -6.00
C LYS A 47 -11.73 11.10 -6.09
N GLU A 48 -12.42 10.01 -5.80
CA GLU A 48 -13.88 9.99 -5.76
C GLU A 48 -14.43 10.91 -4.67
N TYR A 49 -13.87 10.85 -3.46
CA TYR A 49 -14.28 11.69 -2.34
C TYR A 49 -14.14 13.20 -2.62
N THR A 50 -13.11 13.60 -3.37
CA THR A 50 -12.88 15.02 -3.73
C THR A 50 -13.71 15.49 -4.92
N THR A 51 -14.13 14.58 -5.79
CA THR A 51 -14.84 14.93 -7.04
C THR A 51 -16.36 14.82 -6.88
N ASP A 52 -16.83 13.84 -6.09
CA ASP A 52 -18.24 13.59 -5.88
C ASP A 52 -18.81 14.47 -4.76
N LYS A 53 -19.72 15.36 -5.15
CA LYS A 53 -20.42 16.27 -4.23
C LYS A 53 -21.48 15.55 -3.40
N GLU A 54 -21.95 14.38 -3.81
CA GLU A 54 -22.87 13.57 -3.01
C GLU A 54 -22.16 12.98 -1.79
N LEU A 55 -20.89 12.56 -1.94
CA LEU A 55 -20.08 12.03 -0.84
C LEU A 55 -19.72 13.08 0.22
N THR A 56 -19.74 14.37 -0.15
CA THR A 56 -19.45 15.50 0.75
C THR A 56 -20.68 16.35 1.09
N ALA A 57 -21.88 15.91 0.69
CA ALA A 57 -23.12 16.66 0.83
C ALA A 57 -23.42 17.04 2.29
N PHE A 58 -23.12 16.16 3.24
CA PHE A 58 -23.35 16.41 4.67
C PHE A 58 -22.27 17.29 5.30
N THR A 59 -21.02 17.22 4.83
CA THR A 59 -19.93 18.10 5.29
C THR A 59 -20.16 19.55 4.88
N ALA A 60 -20.84 19.78 3.77
CA ALA A 60 -21.25 21.13 3.38
C ALA A 60 -22.26 21.75 4.36
N LEU A 61 -23.09 20.91 5.02
CA LEU A 61 -24.09 21.34 5.99
C LEU A 61 -23.48 21.63 7.38
N ASP A 62 -22.28 21.11 7.69
CA ASP A 62 -21.57 21.39 8.95
C ASP A 62 -21.18 22.87 9.11
N PHE A 63 -21.10 23.61 8.00
CA PHE A 63 -20.79 25.05 7.99
C PHE A 63 -22.06 25.93 7.95
N GLU A 64 -23.25 25.35 7.92
CA GLU A 64 -24.49 26.12 8.10
C GLU A 64 -24.69 26.42 9.59
N GLU A 65 -25.06 27.67 9.93
CA GLU A 65 -25.34 28.14 11.30
C GLU A 65 -26.62 27.52 11.90
N PHE A 66 -26.77 26.19 11.82
CA PHE A 66 -28.01 25.49 12.19
C PHE A 66 -28.18 25.30 13.70
N TYR A 67 -27.13 25.57 14.50
CA TYR A 67 -27.11 25.36 15.96
C TYR A 67 -26.94 26.62 16.81
N GLU A 68 -27.05 27.82 16.23
CA GLU A 68 -27.15 29.03 17.06
C GLU A 68 -28.60 29.19 17.57
N THR A 69 -28.91 28.52 18.68
CA THR A 69 -30.06 28.87 19.52
C THR A 69 -29.92 30.33 19.94
N LYS A 70 -30.82 31.20 19.44
CA LYS A 70 -31.00 32.57 19.93
C LYS A 70 -31.47 32.62 21.38
#